data_AF-A0A2I0TT64-F1
#
_entry.id   AF-A0A2I0TT64-F1
#
_cell.length_a   1.000
_cell.length_b   1.000
_cell.length_c   1.000
_cell.angle_alpha   90.00
_cell.angle_beta   90.00
_cell.angle_gamma   90.00
#
_symmetry.space_group_name_H-M   'P 1'
#
loop_
_entity.id
_entity.type
_entity.pdbx_description
1 polymer ?
#
loop_
_entity_poly.entity_id
_entity_poly.type
_entity_poly.pdbx_seq_one_letter_code
_entity_poly.pdbx_strand_id
1 'polypeptide(L)'
;MGKSTGGERGPRKLVSIQGAPPPSSRVVHPNKEEVRQKCQEACMDEQGAPGQAQKQKGGLQRVEARTGRLEEYRKTLEVARNQIRQAKAQVELNWARDIKDNKKNFCKYVRDKGKTREDVGSLRKETGDLVTQDMEKAEVQNDFFASVFTSKGSNHAAQVAEGKNRGYENEKPPTVEDQV
;
A
#
# COMPACT_ATOMS: atom_id res chain seq x y z
N MET A 1 65.42 -22.50 -86.12
CA MET A 1 65.60 -21.78 -87.41
C MET A 1 64.52 -22.23 -88.37
N GLY A 2 63.84 -21.30 -89.07
CA GLY A 2 62.76 -21.60 -90.03
C GLY A 2 61.45 -20.90 -89.63
N LYS A 3 61.27 -19.61 -89.93
CA LYS A 3 60.84 -19.00 -91.21
C LYS A 3 59.31 -19.03 -91.39
N SER A 4 58.76 -17.81 -91.46
CA SER A 4 57.71 -17.37 -92.40
C SER A 4 56.30 -17.94 -92.18
N THR A 5 55.19 -17.23 -92.40
CA THR A 5 54.89 -16.10 -93.29
C THR A 5 53.72 -15.32 -92.70
N GLY A 6 53.73 -14.00 -92.89
CA GLY A 6 52.57 -13.16 -92.63
C GLY A 6 51.44 -13.45 -93.61
N GLY A 7 50.22 -13.54 -93.09
CA GLY A 7 48.98 -13.51 -93.86
C GLY A 7 48.24 -12.22 -93.54
N GLU A 8 48.42 -11.22 -94.40
CA GLU A 8 47.63 -9.98 -94.42
C GLU A 8 46.15 -10.34 -94.64
N ARG A 9 45.31 -10.15 -93.63
CA ARG A 9 43.85 -10.20 -93.78
C ARG A 9 43.36 -8.78 -93.96
N GLY A 10 43.01 -8.43 -95.20
CA GLY A 10 42.42 -7.14 -95.55
C GLY A 10 41.14 -6.82 -94.77
N PRO A 11 40.72 -5.54 -94.75
CA PRO A 11 39.63 -5.08 -93.90
C PRO A 11 38.33 -5.79 -94.29
N ARG A 12 37.79 -6.56 -93.34
CA ARG A 12 36.45 -7.14 -93.44
C ARG A 12 35.46 -5.98 -93.41
N LYS A 13 34.68 -5.81 -94.49
CA LYS A 13 33.57 -4.85 -94.51
C LYS A 13 32.60 -5.22 -93.38
N LEU A 14 32.37 -4.27 -92.46
CA LEU A 14 31.30 -4.37 -91.47
C LEU A 14 29.97 -4.38 -92.25
N VAL A 15 29.26 -5.50 -92.23
CA VAL A 15 27.85 -5.52 -92.62
C VAL A 15 27.07 -4.99 -91.41
N SER A 16 26.38 -3.87 -91.56
CA SER A 16 25.49 -3.37 -90.52
C SER A 16 24.30 -4.32 -90.40
N ILE A 17 24.34 -5.21 -89.40
CA ILE A 17 23.15 -5.93 -88.99
C ILE A 17 22.26 -4.92 -88.26
N GLN A 18 21.35 -4.29 -88.99
CA GLN A 18 20.27 -3.51 -88.42
C GLN A 18 19.29 -4.50 -87.77
N GLY A 19 19.63 -4.99 -86.59
CA GLY A 19 18.72 -5.74 -85.73
C GLY A 19 17.65 -4.80 -85.22
N ALA A 20 16.38 -5.19 -85.38
CA ALA A 20 15.24 -4.42 -84.88
C ALA A 20 15.38 -4.17 -83.36
N PRO A 21 15.01 -2.98 -82.86
CA PRO A 21 14.99 -2.74 -81.42
C PRO A 21 14.02 -3.71 -80.74
N PRO A 22 14.32 -4.20 -79.52
CA PRO A 22 13.40 -5.06 -78.80
C PRO A 22 12.05 -4.34 -78.63
N PRO A 23 10.91 -5.05 -78.69
CA PRO A 23 9.63 -4.42 -78.45
C PRO A 23 9.68 -3.78 -77.06
N SER A 24 9.43 -2.47 -77.02
CA SER A 24 9.27 -1.72 -75.80
C SER A 24 8.24 -2.45 -74.94
N SER A 25 8.68 -3.04 -73.83
CA SER A 25 7.79 -3.49 -72.78
C SER A 25 7.05 -2.23 -72.32
N ARG A 26 5.81 -2.05 -72.80
CA ARG A 26 4.91 -1.04 -72.25
C ARG A 26 4.75 -1.40 -70.77
N VAL A 27 5.47 -0.69 -69.92
CA VAL A 27 5.04 -0.53 -68.54
C VAL A 27 3.72 0.21 -68.62
N VAL A 28 2.62 -0.54 -68.52
CA VAL A 28 1.29 0.03 -68.36
C VAL A 28 1.29 0.65 -66.97
N HIS A 29 1.54 1.95 -66.91
CA HIS A 29 1.35 2.71 -65.68
C HIS A 29 -0.14 2.64 -65.33
N PRO A 30 -0.50 2.08 -64.16
CA PRO A 30 -1.90 1.96 -63.79
C PRO A 30 -2.53 3.36 -63.78
N ASN A 31 -3.73 3.46 -64.36
CA ASN A 31 -4.47 4.71 -64.42
C ASN A 31 -4.70 5.21 -62.98
N LYS A 32 -4.58 6.52 -62.73
CA LYS A 32 -4.90 7.14 -61.42
C LYS A 32 -6.26 6.69 -60.87
N GLU A 33 -7.26 6.49 -61.72
CA GLU A 33 -8.58 5.98 -61.34
C GLU A 33 -8.52 4.54 -60.83
N GLU A 34 -7.71 3.70 -61.48
CA GLU A 34 -7.52 2.29 -61.15
C GLU A 34 -6.68 2.14 -59.87
N VAL A 35 -5.66 2.98 -59.68
CA VAL A 35 -4.91 3.09 -58.42
C VAL A 35 -5.83 3.56 -57.29
N ARG A 36 -6.69 4.55 -57.56
CA ARG A 36 -7.67 5.04 -56.59
C ARG A 36 -8.70 3.98 -56.25
N GLN A 37 -9.17 3.21 -57.23
CA GLN A 37 -10.12 2.12 -57.03
C GLN A 37 -9.49 0.96 -56.26
N LYS A 38 -8.23 0.61 -56.56
CA LYS A 38 -7.46 -0.40 -55.83
C LYS A 38 -7.15 0.03 -54.38
N CYS A 39 -6.91 1.32 -54.16
CA CYS A 39 -6.79 1.88 -52.81
C CYS A 39 -8.13 1.93 -52.07
N GLN A 40 -9.26 2.12 -52.76
CA GLN A 40 -10.59 2.03 -52.17
C GLN A 40 -10.93 0.58 -51.80
N GLU A 41 -10.57 -0.39 -52.64
CA GLU A 41 -10.76 -1.82 -52.40
C GLU A 41 -9.93 -2.30 -51.20
N ALA A 42 -8.62 -1.96 -51.16
CA ALA A 42 -7.76 -2.25 -50.02
C ALA A 42 -8.21 -1.58 -48.70
N CYS A 43 -8.93 -0.46 -48.79
CA CYS A 43 -9.49 0.23 -47.62
C CYS A 43 -10.74 -0.46 -47.06
N MET A 44 -11.44 -1.26 -47.87
CA MET A 44 -12.62 -2.02 -47.41
C MET A 44 -12.23 -3.36 -46.76
N ASP A 45 -11.11 -3.97 -47.13
CA ASP A 45 -10.64 -5.25 -46.56
C ASP A 45 -10.01 -5.12 -45.16
N GLU A 46 -9.62 -3.90 -44.76
CA GLU A 46 -9.12 -3.59 -43.40
C GLU A 46 -10.25 -3.24 -42.41
N GLN A 47 -11.50 -3.07 -42.87
CA GLN A 47 -12.66 -2.82 -42.00
C GLN A 47 -13.29 -4.14 -41.52
N GLY A 48 -12.49 -4.96 -40.84
CA GLY A 48 -12.93 -6.30 -40.51
C GLY A 48 -12.06 -7.05 -39.51
N ALA A 49 -11.41 -6.39 -38.57
CA ALA A 49 -10.99 -7.05 -37.34
C ALA A 49 -12.09 -6.86 -36.25
N PRO A 50 -13.16 -7.69 -36.20
CA PRO A 50 -14.17 -7.61 -35.14
C PRO A 50 -13.59 -7.88 -33.74
N GLY A 51 -12.35 -8.36 -33.65
CA GLY A 51 -11.71 -8.76 -32.40
C GLY A 51 -11.36 -7.63 -31.43
N GLN A 52 -11.15 -6.38 -31.88
CA GLN A 52 -10.68 -5.31 -30.98
C GLN A 52 -11.81 -4.53 -30.29
N ALA A 53 -12.92 -4.24 -30.99
CA ALA A 53 -14.07 -3.55 -30.41
C ALA A 53 -14.88 -4.45 -29.45
N GLN A 54 -14.94 -5.76 -29.70
CA GLN A 54 -15.60 -6.72 -28.80
C GLN A 54 -14.80 -6.96 -27.49
N LYS A 55 -13.46 -6.89 -27.55
CA LYS A 55 -12.59 -7.10 -26.38
C LYS A 55 -12.71 -5.98 -25.34
N GLN A 56 -12.91 -4.73 -25.79
CA GLN A 56 -13.15 -3.60 -24.89
C GLN A 56 -14.54 -3.64 -24.23
N LYS A 57 -15.60 -3.99 -24.98
CA LYS A 57 -16.97 -4.11 -24.42
C LYS A 57 -17.09 -5.23 -23.39
N GLY A 58 -16.46 -6.38 -23.62
CA GLY A 58 -16.41 -7.48 -22.63
C GLY A 58 -15.57 -7.13 -21.39
N GLY A 59 -14.55 -6.28 -21.55
CA GLY A 59 -13.74 -5.77 -20.44
C GLY A 59 -14.52 -4.86 -19.51
N LEU A 60 -15.27 -3.89 -20.06
CA LEU A 60 -16.08 -2.95 -19.28
C LEU A 60 -17.18 -3.67 -18.48
N GLN A 61 -17.92 -4.58 -19.11
CA GLN A 61 -18.96 -5.38 -18.44
C GLN A 61 -18.40 -6.24 -17.29
N ARG A 62 -17.19 -6.79 -17.47
CA ARG A 62 -16.51 -7.58 -16.42
C ARG A 62 -16.03 -6.71 -15.26
N VAL A 63 -15.65 -5.46 -15.51
CA VAL A 63 -15.31 -4.49 -14.44
C VAL A 63 -16.57 -4.05 -13.72
N GLU A 64 -17.65 -3.68 -14.42
CA GLU A 64 -18.93 -3.28 -13.82
C GLU A 64 -19.55 -4.39 -12.97
N ALA A 65 -19.52 -5.65 -13.42
CA ALA A 65 -19.99 -6.79 -12.63
C ALA A 65 -19.15 -7.03 -11.36
N ARG A 66 -17.86 -6.69 -11.39
CA ARG A 66 -16.96 -6.78 -10.22
C ARG A 66 -17.23 -5.61 -9.25
N THR A 67 -17.41 -4.40 -9.77
CA THR A 67 -17.75 -3.22 -8.98
C THR A 67 -19.11 -3.40 -8.29
N GLY A 68 -20.12 -3.88 -9.01
CA GLY A 68 -21.44 -4.20 -8.45
C GLY A 68 -21.35 -5.22 -7.30
N ARG A 69 -20.55 -6.29 -7.45
CA ARG A 69 -20.34 -7.28 -6.39
C ARG A 69 -19.65 -6.69 -5.15
N LEU A 70 -18.68 -5.79 -5.34
CA LEU A 70 -17.99 -5.12 -4.24
C LEU A 70 -18.93 -4.19 -3.47
N GLU A 71 -19.81 -3.48 -4.17
CA GLU A 71 -20.80 -2.60 -3.54
C GLU A 71 -21.85 -3.39 -2.74
N GLU A 72 -22.34 -4.53 -3.25
CA GLU A 72 -23.24 -5.41 -2.48
C GLU A 72 -22.57 -5.99 -1.22
N TYR A 73 -21.29 -6.35 -1.32
CA TYR A 73 -20.50 -6.78 -0.17
C TYR A 73 -20.35 -5.67 0.89
N ARG A 74 -20.05 -4.44 0.46
CA ARG A 74 -19.94 -3.26 1.35
C ARG A 74 -21.26 -2.97 2.06
N LYS A 75 -22.39 -2.98 1.34
CA LYS A 75 -23.73 -2.82 1.92
C LYS A 75 -24.01 -3.88 2.98
N THR A 76 -23.63 -5.13 2.71
CA THR A 76 -23.82 -6.23 3.67
C THR A 76 -22.99 -6.00 4.94
N LEU A 77 -21.74 -5.54 4.82
CA LEU A 77 -20.92 -5.18 5.98
C LEU A 77 -21.49 -4.00 6.76
N GLU A 78 -22.01 -2.98 6.07
CA GLU A 78 -22.68 -1.82 6.69
C GLU A 78 -23.88 -2.28 7.54
N VAL A 79 -24.73 -3.14 6.97
CA VAL A 79 -25.89 -3.71 7.66
C VAL A 79 -25.46 -4.51 8.89
N ALA A 80 -24.48 -5.42 8.74
CA ALA A 80 -24.00 -6.23 9.86
C ALA A 80 -23.42 -5.37 10.99
N ARG A 81 -22.63 -4.34 10.66
CA ARG A 81 -22.09 -3.38 11.64
C ARG A 81 -23.20 -2.63 12.37
N ASN A 82 -24.21 -2.17 11.63
CA ASN A 82 -25.35 -1.46 12.20
C ASN A 82 -26.18 -2.37 13.11
N GLN A 83 -26.42 -3.62 12.73
CA GLN A 83 -27.09 -4.61 13.56
C GLN A 83 -26.32 -4.89 14.86
N ILE A 84 -24.99 -5.05 14.78
CA ILE A 84 -24.13 -5.22 15.97
C ILE A 84 -24.23 -3.98 16.88
N ARG A 85 -24.20 -2.78 16.30
CA ARG A 85 -24.34 -1.52 17.07
C ARG A 85 -25.69 -1.42 17.76
N GLN A 86 -26.77 -1.76 17.06
CA GLN A 86 -28.13 -1.77 17.61
C GLN A 86 -28.29 -2.81 18.72
N ALA A 87 -27.83 -4.04 18.50
CA ALA A 87 -27.88 -5.10 19.51
C ALA A 87 -27.12 -4.71 20.79
N LYS A 88 -25.93 -4.11 20.64
CA LYS A 88 -25.16 -3.56 21.77
C LYS A 88 -25.94 -2.47 22.51
N ALA A 89 -26.45 -1.47 21.79
CA ALA A 89 -27.21 -0.38 22.38
C ALA A 89 -28.48 -0.89 23.11
N GLN A 90 -29.15 -1.90 22.56
CA GLN A 90 -30.32 -2.51 23.19
C GLN A 90 -29.98 -3.18 24.51
N VAL A 91 -28.90 -3.94 24.57
CA VAL A 91 -28.43 -4.60 25.80
C VAL A 91 -28.04 -3.56 26.86
N GLU A 92 -27.30 -2.52 26.47
CA GLU A 92 -26.93 -1.41 27.36
C GLU A 92 -28.17 -0.69 27.90
N LEU A 93 -29.16 -0.42 27.06
CA LEU A 93 -30.45 0.18 27.46
C LEU A 93 -31.23 -0.71 28.42
N ASN A 94 -31.23 -2.04 28.22
CA ASN A 94 -31.88 -2.96 29.16
C ASN A 94 -31.22 -2.87 30.55
N TRP A 95 -29.89 -2.90 30.62
CA TRP A 95 -29.17 -2.80 31.88
C TRP A 95 -29.33 -1.43 32.56
N ALA A 96 -29.41 -0.35 31.78
CA ALA A 96 -29.62 1.00 32.31
C ALA A 96 -31.04 1.19 32.87
N ARG A 97 -32.07 0.64 32.19
CA ARG A 97 -33.46 0.68 32.67
C ARG A 97 -33.64 -0.14 33.95
N ASP A 98 -33.06 -1.33 33.98
CA ASP A 98 -33.19 -2.25 35.10
C ASP A 98 -32.08 -2.07 36.14
N ILE A 99 -31.54 -0.85 36.29
CA ILE A 99 -30.35 -0.60 37.13
C ILE A 99 -30.56 -1.00 38.60
N LYS A 100 -31.81 -0.91 39.08
CA LYS A 100 -32.19 -1.29 40.44
C LYS A 100 -32.10 -2.81 40.65
N ASP A 101 -32.58 -3.58 39.68
CA ASP A 101 -32.69 -5.04 39.75
C ASP A 101 -31.44 -5.74 39.22
N ASN A 102 -30.68 -5.07 38.35
CA ASN A 102 -29.55 -5.62 37.60
C ASN A 102 -28.24 -4.82 37.77
N LYS A 103 -28.06 -4.21 38.95
CA LYS A 103 -26.89 -3.39 39.29
C LYS A 103 -25.55 -4.11 39.03
N LYS A 104 -25.47 -5.41 39.32
CA LYS A 104 -24.23 -6.20 39.16
C LYS A 104 -23.74 -6.25 37.71
N ASN A 105 -24.64 -6.51 36.76
CA ASN A 105 -24.26 -6.62 35.35
C ASN A 105 -23.91 -5.25 34.76
N PHE A 106 -24.65 -4.19 35.12
CA PHE A 106 -24.32 -2.82 34.72
C PHE A 106 -22.94 -2.40 35.23
N CYS A 107 -22.66 -2.56 36.54
CA CYS A 107 -21.36 -2.22 37.11
C CYS A 107 -20.22 -3.10 36.57
N LYS A 108 -20.48 -4.36 36.22
CA LYS A 108 -19.50 -5.23 35.54
C LYS A 108 -19.19 -4.69 34.14
N TYR A 109 -20.22 -4.37 33.35
CA TYR A 109 -20.05 -3.85 32.01
C TYR A 109 -19.22 -2.57 31.96
N VAL A 110 -19.53 -1.60 32.83
CA VAL A 110 -18.78 -0.33 32.94
C VAL A 110 -17.32 -0.59 33.28
N ARG A 111 -17.04 -1.47 34.24
CA ARG A 111 -15.67 -1.86 34.60
C ARG A 111 -14.94 -2.53 33.44
N ASP A 112 -15.59 -3.44 32.73
CA ASP A 112 -14.98 -4.15 31.60
C ASP A 112 -14.71 -3.22 30.40
N LYS A 113 -15.60 -2.24 30.15
CA LYS A 113 -15.39 -1.18 29.14
C LYS A 113 -14.19 -0.27 29.46
N GLY A 114 -13.92 -0.03 30.73
CA GLY A 114 -12.79 0.79 31.18
C GLY A 114 -11.42 0.12 31.03
N LYS A 115 -11.34 -1.21 30.90
CA LYS A 115 -10.07 -1.98 30.88
C LYS A 115 -9.30 -1.95 29.56
N THR A 116 -9.74 -1.15 28.57
CA THR A 116 -9.22 -1.26 27.19
C THR A 116 -7.84 -0.61 26.98
N ARG A 117 -7.19 -0.11 28.03
CA ARG A 117 -5.83 0.40 27.94
C ARG A 117 -5.10 -0.01 29.22
N GLU A 118 -4.03 -0.78 29.09
CA GLU A 118 -2.92 -0.60 30.02
C GLU A 118 -2.55 0.88 29.90
N ASP A 119 -2.89 1.67 30.93
CA ASP A 119 -2.69 3.13 30.94
C ASP A 119 -1.22 3.49 30.66
N VAL A 120 -0.33 2.58 31.05
CA VAL A 120 1.10 2.62 30.82
C VAL A 120 1.46 1.59 29.75
N GLY A 121 1.90 2.06 28.58
CA GLY A 121 2.47 1.19 27.55
C GLY A 121 3.76 0.52 28.04
N SER A 122 4.13 -0.61 27.45
CA SER A 122 5.36 -1.32 27.79
C SER A 122 6.58 -0.40 27.65
N LEU A 123 7.38 -0.33 28.71
CA LEU A 123 8.58 0.50 28.74
C LEU A 123 9.60 -0.01 27.71
N ARG A 124 10.30 0.92 27.05
CA ARG A 124 11.38 0.62 26.12
C ARG A 124 12.70 1.11 26.68
N LYS A 125 13.73 0.30 26.52
CA LYS A 125 15.12 0.72 26.79
C LYS A 125 15.59 1.71 25.72
N GLU A 126 16.71 2.38 25.97
CA GLU A 126 17.36 3.23 24.97
C GLU A 126 17.69 2.46 23.67
N THR A 127 18.08 1.20 23.80
CA THR A 127 18.33 0.26 22.68
C THR A 127 17.08 0.02 21.81
N GLY A 128 15.88 0.39 22.29
CA GLY A 128 14.62 0.23 21.58
C GLY A 128 13.90 -1.09 21.89
N ASP A 129 14.52 -2.00 22.63
CA ASP A 129 13.92 -3.26 23.10
C ASP A 129 12.87 -3.01 24.19
N LEU A 130 11.88 -3.90 24.27
CA LEU A 130 10.89 -3.89 25.35
C LEU A 130 11.55 -4.34 26.66
N VAL A 131 11.22 -3.65 27.73
CA VAL A 131 11.68 -4.01 29.07
C VAL A 131 10.85 -5.20 29.58
N THR A 132 11.51 -6.30 29.92
CA THR A 132 10.83 -7.55 30.30
C THR A 132 10.92 -7.86 31.78
N GLN A 133 12.01 -7.46 32.44
CA GLN A 133 12.25 -7.71 33.86
C GLN A 133 12.00 -6.46 34.71
N ASP A 134 11.55 -6.63 35.96
CA ASP A 134 11.25 -5.49 36.84
C ASP A 134 12.47 -4.66 37.22
N MET A 135 13.64 -5.30 37.36
CA MET A 135 14.91 -4.61 37.60
C MET A 135 15.28 -3.64 36.47
N GLU A 136 15.14 -4.10 35.22
CA GLU A 136 15.36 -3.28 34.04
C GLU A 136 14.37 -2.11 33.95
N LYS A 137 13.13 -2.28 34.45
CA LYS A 137 12.15 -1.17 34.51
C LYS A 137 12.60 -0.09 35.47
N ALA A 138 13.12 -0.50 36.63
CA ALA A 138 13.63 0.42 37.64
C ALA A 138 14.86 1.19 37.12
N GLU A 139 15.78 0.52 36.42
CA GLU A 139 16.95 1.15 35.80
C GLU A 139 16.56 2.19 34.75
N VAL A 140 15.71 1.84 33.78
CA VAL A 140 15.27 2.78 32.72
C VAL A 140 14.58 4.01 33.31
N GLN A 141 13.78 3.83 34.36
CA GLN A 141 13.14 4.96 35.06
C GLN A 141 14.17 5.80 35.83
N ASN A 142 15.09 5.15 36.54
CA ASN A 142 16.14 5.84 37.29
C ASN A 142 17.05 6.67 36.37
N ASP A 143 17.43 6.13 35.22
CA ASP A 143 18.24 6.83 34.22
C ASP A 143 17.48 8.04 33.64
N PHE A 144 16.18 7.89 33.38
CA PHE A 144 15.32 8.99 32.97
C PHE A 144 15.27 10.10 34.03
N PHE A 145 15.05 9.75 35.30
CA PHE A 145 15.05 10.72 36.39
C PHE A 145 16.42 11.40 36.54
N ALA A 146 17.51 10.65 36.52
CA ALA A 146 18.87 11.19 36.61
C ALA A 146 19.19 12.16 35.45
N SER A 147 18.73 11.85 34.23
CA SER A 147 18.86 12.72 33.06
C SER A 147 18.13 14.06 33.22
N VAL A 148 16.92 14.05 33.80
CA VAL A 148 16.15 15.28 34.08
C VAL A 148 16.89 16.19 35.06
N PHE A 149 17.63 15.62 36.01
CA PHE A 149 18.39 16.38 37.01
C PHE A 149 19.82 16.72 36.59
N THR A 150 20.34 16.16 35.49
CA THR A 150 21.64 16.53 34.90
C THR A 150 21.49 17.66 33.87
N SER A 151 20.79 18.71 34.27
CA SER A 151 20.97 20.03 33.66
C SER A 151 22.41 20.46 33.92
N LYS A 152 23.12 20.90 32.87
CA LYS A 152 24.48 21.47 32.96
C LYS A 152 24.44 22.86 33.62
N GLY A 153 23.94 22.93 34.85
CA GLY A 153 24.07 24.05 35.75
C GLY A 153 25.44 23.96 36.42
N SER A 154 26.18 25.07 36.42
CA SER A 154 27.50 25.19 37.00
C SER A 154 27.59 24.60 38.41
N ASN A 155 28.78 24.10 38.74
CA ASN A 155 29.20 23.70 40.07
C ASN A 155 29.01 24.86 41.06
N HIS A 156 27.80 25.03 41.59
CA HIS A 156 27.63 25.70 42.87
C HIS A 156 27.58 24.60 43.90
N ALA A 157 28.72 24.40 44.55
CA ALA A 157 28.84 23.71 45.82
C ALA A 157 27.87 24.36 46.82
N ALA A 158 26.62 23.91 46.83
CA ALA A 158 25.67 24.20 47.88
C ALA A 158 25.96 23.18 48.98
N GLN A 159 26.60 23.67 50.04
CA GLN A 159 26.87 22.88 51.23
C GLN A 159 25.58 22.23 51.72
N VAL A 160 25.63 20.90 51.85
CA VAL A 160 24.60 20.12 52.54
C VAL A 160 24.62 20.57 54.00
N ALA A 161 23.68 21.42 54.37
CA ALA A 161 23.30 21.56 55.76
C ALA A 161 22.62 20.24 56.17
N GLU A 162 23.32 19.49 57.01
CA GLU A 162 22.87 18.25 57.65
C GLU A 162 21.54 18.51 58.39
N GLY A 163 20.42 18.24 57.72
CA GLY A 163 19.10 18.19 58.34
C GLY A 163 18.98 16.93 59.17
N LYS A 164 19.34 17.01 60.46
CA LYS A 164 19.14 15.96 61.46
C LYS A 164 17.70 15.42 61.40
N ASN A 165 17.57 14.17 60.96
CA ASN A 165 16.35 13.38 61.05
C ASN A 165 16.00 13.19 62.53
N ARG A 166 14.99 13.91 63.03
CA ARG A 166 14.45 13.73 64.39
C ARG A 166 13.44 12.58 64.32
N GLY A 167 13.64 11.61 65.19
CA GLY A 167 13.06 10.27 65.11
C GLY A 167 11.53 10.20 65.18
N TYR A 168 11.04 9.12 64.59
CA TYR A 168 9.69 8.59 64.76
C TYR A 168 9.44 8.33 66.25
N GLU A 169 8.65 9.17 66.90
CA GLU A 169 8.07 8.81 68.18
C GLU A 169 6.94 7.82 67.94
N ASN A 170 7.07 6.65 68.57
CA ASN A 170 6.07 5.60 68.58
C ASN A 170 4.86 6.08 69.41
N GLU A 171 3.76 6.44 68.76
CA GLU A 171 2.47 6.48 69.44
C GLU A 171 1.95 5.06 69.62
N LYS A 172 1.97 4.61 70.88
CA LYS A 172 1.28 3.41 71.37
C LYS A 172 -0.24 3.67 71.34
N PRO A 173 -1.10 2.75 70.89
CA PRO A 173 -2.54 2.96 70.87
C PRO A 173 -3.12 2.99 72.30
N PRO A 174 -4.15 3.80 72.57
CA PRO A 174 -4.77 3.84 73.88
C PRO A 174 -5.59 2.57 74.12
N THR A 175 -5.23 1.83 75.17
CA THR A 175 -6.06 0.81 75.77
C THR A 175 -7.32 1.47 76.31
N VAL A 176 -8.47 1.12 75.75
CA VAL A 176 -9.78 1.45 76.33
C VAL A 176 -9.98 0.50 77.50
N GLU A 177 -9.91 1.01 78.73
CA GLU A 177 -10.33 0.25 79.92
C GLU A 177 -11.84 0.42 80.12
N ASP A 178 -12.47 -0.73 80.29
CA ASP A 178 -13.88 -0.97 80.55
C ASP A 178 -14.19 -0.76 82.04
N GLN A 179 -15.21 0.03 82.33
CA GLN A 179 -15.89 0.20 83.64
C GLN A 179 -17.33 0.61 83.26
N VAL A 180 -18.44 -0.04 83.62
CA VAL A 180 -18.85 -0.93 84.72
C VAL A 180 -19.94 -1.88 84.18
#